data_AF-A0A0F2DZK4-F1
#
_entry.id   AF-A0A0F2DZK4-F1
#
_cell.length_a   1.000
_cell.length_b   1.000
_cell.length_c   1.000
_cell.angle_alpha   90.00
_cell.angle_beta   90.00
_cell.angle_gamma   90.00
#
_symmetry.space_group_name_H-M   'P 1'
#
loop_
_entity.id
_entity.type
_entity.pdbx_description
1 polymer ?
#
loop_
_entity_poly.entity_id
_entity_poly.type
_entity_poly.pdbx_seq_one_letter_code
_entity_poly.pdbx_strand_id
1 'polypeptide(L)' 'MFFKKLDNGKYRYYEKFYHEREEKWKQVSVTLKSKSRVSQAEAKRRLALKIEKLLTAPTKEEVEKKQLEEMIFSQLLEE' A
#
# COMPACT_ATOMS: atom_id res chain seq x y z
N MET A 1 11.85 0.79 9.80
CA MET A 1 10.62 0.89 10.63
C MET A 1 10.84 1.73 11.89
N PHE A 2 10.03 2.78 12.08
CA PHE A 2 9.94 3.59 13.29
C PHE A 2 8.58 3.37 13.99
N PHE A 3 8.43 3.83 15.24
CA PHE A 3 7.15 3.79 15.94
C PHE A 3 6.93 5.00 16.85
N LYS A 4 5.66 5.37 17.05
CA LYS A 4 5.21 6.40 17.99
C LYS A 4 4.11 5.83 18.89
N LYS A 5 4.18 6.07 20.19
CA LYS A 5 3.09 5.78 21.13
C LYS A 5 2.00 6.86 20.96
N LEU A 6 0.76 6.42 20.83
CA LEU A 6 -0.42 7.28 20.73
C LEU A 6 -1.01 7.51 22.13
N ASP A 7 -1.81 8.57 22.27
CA ASP A 7 -2.46 8.94 23.55
C ASP A 7 -3.43 7.84 24.03
N ASN A 8 -4.01 7.09 23.08
CA ASN A 8 -4.86 5.93 23.37
C ASN A 8 -4.10 4.66 23.82
N GLY A 9 -2.79 4.76 24.09
CA GLY A 9 -1.94 3.66 24.53
C GLY A 9 -1.50 2.68 23.43
N LYS A 10 -2.00 2.83 22.19
CA LYS A 10 -1.56 2.02 21.04
C LYS A 10 -0.25 2.54 20.46
N TYR A 11 0.39 1.73 19.63
CA TYR A 11 1.63 2.04 18.94
C TYR A 11 1.40 2.13 17.44
N ARG A 12 1.75 3.27 16.84
CA ARG A 12 1.76 3.45 15.38
C ARG A 12 3.16 3.17 14.87
N TYR A 13 3.29 2.12 14.07
CA TYR A 13 4.49 1.77 13.32
C TYR A 13 4.41 2.38 11.93
N TYR A 14 5.52 2.91 11.44
CA TYR A 14 5.59 3.50 10.12
C TYR A 14 6.94 3.27 9.45
N GLU A 15 6.91 3.26 8.13
CA GLU A 15 8.06 3.03 7.26
C GLU A 15 7.92 3.94 6.04
N LYS A 16 9.01 4.66 5.73
CA LYS A 16 9.12 5.44 4.52
C LYS A 16 9.71 4.56 3.44
N PHE A 17 9.18 4.64 2.23
CA PHE A 17 9.70 3.95 1.07
C PHE A 17 9.62 4.88 -0.15
N TYR A 18 10.50 4.66 -1.10
CA TYR A 18 10.50 5.40 -2.35
C TYR A 18 9.63 4.66 -3.36
N HIS A 19 8.70 5.37 -3.98
CA HIS A 19 7.85 4.80 -5.02
C HIS A 19 8.43 5.19 -6.38
N GLU A 20 9.18 4.27 -7.00
CA GLU A 20 9.93 4.55 -8.23
C GLU A 20 9.03 5.07 -9.35
N ARG A 21 7.86 4.44 -9.57
CA ARG A 21 6.92 4.86 -10.63
C ARG A 21 6.35 6.28 -10.46
N GLU A 22 6.25 6.76 -9.22
CA GLU A 22 5.67 8.09 -8.94
C GLU A 22 6.74 9.11 -8.57
N GLU A 23 8.01 8.67 -8.53
CA GLU A 23 9.19 9.45 -8.12
C GLU A 23 9.00 10.21 -6.79
N LYS A 24 8.26 9.59 -5.85
CA LYS A 24 7.84 10.22 -4.61
C LYS A 24 8.13 9.36 -3.41
N TRP A 25 8.55 10.02 -2.33
CA TRP A 25 8.63 9.40 -1.01
C TRP A 25 7.24 9.23 -0.42
N LYS A 26 6.89 7.99 -0.11
CA LYS A 26 5.63 7.63 0.55
C LYS A 26 5.89 7.06 1.93
N GLN A 27 4.85 7.06 2.75
CA GLN A 27 4.89 6.52 4.09
C GLN A 27 3.72 5.57 4.31
N VAL A 28 4.01 4.33 4.73
CA VAL A 28 3.01 3.39 5.20
C VAL A 28 2.98 3.38 6.72
N SER A 29 1.79 3.15 7.29
CA SER A 29 1.64 2.96 8.73
C SER A 29 0.68 1.85 9.10
N VAL A 30 0.90 1.28 10.29
CA VAL A 30 0.09 0.25 10.92
C VAL A 30 0.01 0.56 12.42
N THR A 31 -1.16 0.42 13.02
CA THR A 31 -1.34 0.64 14.47
C THR A 31 -1.57 -0.71 15.16
N LEU A 32 -0.80 -1.00 16.20
CA LEU A 32 -0.94 -2.21 17.03
C LEU A 32 -1.09 -1.83 18.51
N LYS A 33 -1.62 -2.77 19.31
CA LYS A 33 -1.88 -2.53 20.73
C LYS A 33 -0.63 -2.55 21.61
N SER A 34 0.45 -3.21 21.18
CA SER A 34 1.64 -3.44 22.00
C SER A 34 2.96 -3.09 21.31
N LYS A 35 4.02 -2.91 22.11
CA LYS A 35 5.43 -2.74 21.67
C LYS A 35 6.25 -4.03 21.76
N SER A 36 5.60 -5.18 22.00
CA SER A 36 6.30 -6.46 22.14
C SER A 36 7.12 -6.81 20.89
N ARG A 37 8.14 -7.66 21.04
CA ARG A 37 8.95 -8.15 19.91
C ARG A 37 8.09 -8.82 18.84
N VAL A 38 7.04 -9.52 19.26
CA VAL A 38 6.05 -10.15 18.38
C VAL A 38 5.27 -9.09 17.59
N SER A 39 4.73 -8.07 18.26
CA SER A 39 4.03 -6.98 17.56
C SER A 39 4.95 -6.20 16.62
N GLN A 40 6.22 -6.03 16.95
CA GLN A 40 7.18 -5.40 16.04
C GLN A 40 7.44 -6.26 14.79
N ALA A 41 7.60 -7.58 14.95
CA ALA A 41 7.77 -8.48 13.81
C ALA A 41 6.52 -8.51 12.92
N GLU A 42 5.34 -8.53 13.52
CA GLU A 42 4.06 -8.44 12.82
C GLU A 42 3.91 -7.10 12.07
N ALA A 43 4.27 -5.99 12.71
CA ALA A 43 4.26 -4.68 12.06
C ALA A 43 5.15 -4.65 10.83
N LYS A 44 6.39 -5.17 10.92
CA LYS A 44 7.30 -5.28 9.76
C LYS A 44 6.68 -6.07 8.61
N ARG A 45 6.10 -7.24 8.89
CA ARG A 45 5.42 -8.06 7.87
C ARG A 45 4.25 -7.31 7.22
N ARG A 46 3.38 -6.69 8.02
CA ARG A 46 2.23 -5.93 7.52
C ARG A 46 2.64 -4.71 6.69
N LEU A 47 3.73 -4.02 7.08
CA LEU A 47 4.26 -2.89 6.33
C LEU A 47 4.87 -3.33 5.00
N ALA A 48 5.66 -4.41 4.99
CA ALA A 48 6.23 -4.97 3.77
C ALA A 48 5.15 -5.36 2.75
N LEU A 49 4.11 -6.09 3.19
CA LEU A 49 2.97 -6.45 2.33
C LEU A 49 2.22 -5.23 1.79
N LYS A 50 2.11 -4.15 2.57
CA LYS A 50 1.51 -2.90 2.08
C LYS A 50 2.39 -2.23 1.02
N ILE A 51 3.70 -2.21 1.21
CA ILE A 51 4.65 -1.63 0.26
C ILE A 51 4.62 -2.43 -1.05
N GLU A 52 4.72 -3.76 -0.97
CA GLU A 52 4.63 -4.64 -2.13
C GLU A 52 3.34 -4.44 -2.90
N LYS A 53 2.18 -4.42 -2.22
CA LYS A 53 0.90 -4.12 -2.87
C LYS A 53 0.88 -2.76 -3.54
N LEU A 54 1.52 -1.74 -2.97
CA LEU A 54 1.58 -0.42 -3.58
C LEU A 54 2.50 -0.39 -4.81
N LEU A 55 3.61 -1.14 -4.79
CA LEU A 55 4.55 -1.23 -5.91
C LEU A 55 4.01 -2.09 -7.07
N THR A 56 3.26 -3.14 -6.75
CA THR A 56 2.66 -4.06 -7.72
C THR A 56 1.29 -3.58 -8.22
N ALA A 57 0.62 -2.68 -7.50
CA ALA A 57 -0.66 -2.15 -7.92
C ALA A 57 -0.54 -1.47 -9.29
N PRO A 58 -1.44 -1.77 -10.24
CA PRO A 58 -1.47 -1.08 -11.51
C PRO A 58 -1.71 0.40 -11.28
N THR A 59 -0.99 1.22 -12.03
CA THR A 59 -1.11 2.68 -11.96
C THR A 59 -2.54 3.07 -12.34
N LYS A 60 -3.10 4.16 -11.80
CA LYS A 60 -4.48 4.60 -12.15
C LYS A 60 -4.69 4.69 -13.66
N GLU A 61 -3.67 5.14 -14.37
CA GLU A 61 -3.63 5.21 -15.83
C GLU A 61 -3.67 3.84 -16.51
N GLU A 62 -3.05 2.81 -15.92
CA GLU A 62 -3.11 1.43 -16.44
C GLU A 62 -4.48 0.80 -16.20
N VAL A 63 -5.14 1.15 -15.09
CA VAL A 63 -6.52 0.72 -14.81
C VAL A 63 -7.49 1.40 -15.77
N GLU A 64 -7.36 2.71 -16.00
CA GLU A 64 -8.18 3.44 -16.97
C GLU A 64 -8.01 2.92 -18.40
N LYS A 65 -6.76 2.63 -18.82
CA LYS A 65 -6.51 2.02 -20.14
C LYS A 65 -7.16 0.65 -20.28
N LYS A 66 -7.08 -0.20 -19.25
CA LYS A 66 -7.75 -1.51 -19.27
C LYS A 66 -9.27 -1.39 -19.32
N GLN A 67 -9.85 -0.45 -18.58
CA GLN A 67 -11.30 -0.20 -18.62
C GLN A 67 -11.75 0.30 -19.99
N LEU A 68 -10.96 1.16 -20.63
CA LEU A 68 -11.22 1.62 -21.99
C LEU A 68 -11.09 0.48 -23.01
N GLU A 69 -10.04 -0.34 -22.92
CA GLU A 69 -9.86 -1.52 -23.77
C GLU A 69 -11.01 -2.52 -23.62
N GLU A 70 -11.46 -2.79 -22.39
CA GLU A 70 -12.61 -3.66 -22.12
C GLU A 70 -13.91 -3.07 -22.70
N MET A 71 -14.17 -1.77 -22.53
CA MET A 71 -15.33 -1.10 -23.13
C MET A 71 -15.32 -1.18 -24.66
N ILE A 72 -14.17 -0.92 -25.29
CA ILE A 72 -14.02 -0.98 -26.74
C ILE A 72 -14.23 -2.42 -27.24
N PHE A 73 -13.68 -3.41 -26.56
CA PHE A 73 -13.84 -4.82 -26.91
C PHE A 73 -15.30 -5.27 -26.83
N SER A 74 -16.04 -4.86 -25.80
CA SER A 74 -17.46 -5.19 -25.67
C SER A 74 -18.31 -4.56 -26.78
N GLN A 75 -18.06 -3.29 -27.16
CA GLN A 75 -18.77 -2.66 -28.29
C GLN A 75 -18.54 -3.39 -29.61
N LEU A 76 -17.33 -3.89 -29.84
CA LEU A 76 -16.97 -4.56 -31.09
C LEU A 76 -17.55 -5.98 -31.22
N LEU A 77 -18.00 -6.57 -30.10
CA LEU A 77 -18.66 -7.88 -30.04
C LEU A 77 -20.17 -7.80 -30.22
N GLU A 78 -20.74 -6.60 -30.10
CA GLU A 78 -22.17 -6.33 -30.28
C GLU A 78 -22.54 -5.94 -31.73
N GLU A 79 -21.55 -5.65 -32.59
CA GLU A 79 -21.70 -5.50 -34.06
C GLU A 79 -21.57 -6.85 -34.81
#